data_AF-A0A973C6A3-F1
#
_entry.id   AF-A0A973C6A3-F1
#
_cell.length_a   1.000
_cell.length_b   1.000
_cell.length_c   1.000
_cell.angle_alpha   90.00
_cell.angle_beta   90.00
_cell.angle_gamma   90.00
#
_symmetry.space_group_name_H-M   'P 1'
#
loop_
_entity.id
_entity.type
_entity.pdbx_description
1 polymer ?
#
loop_
_entity_poly.entity_id
_entity_poly.type
_entity_poly.pdbx_seq_one_letter_code
_entity_poly.pdbx_strand_id
1 'polypeptide(L)'
;MSRSTDSWAIVHIDDSYNASVLGSRGTKLHWCNSRAQAIEFIYDEYLAILADTGEMDGALVHAAKQRFKVLQQQAYSDAEWIENVNELTVDLRHIIWFGSIAEMAELNNDFACAVREVYWEEFGDYDEDDPSAYVPEDEWLNLSEALVEYLGRAIV
;
A
#
# COMPACT_ATOMS: atom_id res chain seq x y z
N MET A 1 19.59 14.96 -14.91
CA MET A 1 19.91 14.10 -13.75
C MET A 1 18.76 13.12 -13.59
N SER A 2 19.05 11.88 -13.22
CA SER A 2 18.20 10.69 -13.40
C SER A 2 16.78 10.83 -12.80
N ARG A 3 15.76 10.61 -13.64
CA ARG A 3 14.36 10.38 -13.28
C ARG A 3 14.25 9.11 -12.42
N SER A 4 14.19 9.29 -11.12
CA SER A 4 13.91 8.21 -10.17
C SER A 4 12.96 8.74 -9.09
N THR A 5 11.88 9.40 -9.53
CA THR A 5 10.93 10.14 -8.66
C THR A 5 9.60 9.42 -8.44
N ASP A 6 9.21 8.47 -9.30
CA ASP A 6 7.95 7.75 -9.12
C ASP A 6 8.17 6.40 -8.43
N SER A 7 8.38 6.46 -7.11
CA SER A 7 8.44 5.27 -6.25
C SER A 7 7.07 4.59 -6.16
N TRP A 8 7.09 3.29 -5.88
CA TRP A 8 5.91 2.50 -5.58
C TRP A 8 5.77 2.32 -4.07
N ALA A 9 4.53 2.44 -3.57
CA ALA A 9 4.21 2.18 -2.17
C ALA A 9 3.29 0.96 -2.06
N ILE A 10 3.57 0.11 -1.06
CA ILE A 10 2.61 -0.85 -0.53
C ILE A 10 2.28 -0.43 0.90
N VAL A 11 1.00 -0.21 1.18
CA VAL A 11 0.51 0.01 2.54
C VAL A 11 -0.44 -1.11 2.91
N HIS A 12 -0.16 -1.78 4.02
CA HIS A 12 -1.00 -2.86 4.51
C HIS A 12 -1.18 -2.82 6.03
N ILE A 13 -2.34 -3.27 6.48
CA ILE A 13 -2.78 -3.25 7.88
C ILE A 13 -2.89 -4.67 8.43
N ASP A 14 -2.73 -4.80 9.75
CA ASP A 14 -2.90 -6.05 10.47
C ASP A 14 -4.36 -6.15 10.95
N ASP A 15 -5.14 -7.01 10.29
CA ASP A 15 -6.55 -7.26 10.60
C ASP A 15 -6.74 -8.55 11.41
N SER A 16 -5.65 -9.17 11.87
CA SER A 16 -5.72 -10.43 12.58
C SER A 16 -6.35 -10.28 13.97
N TYR A 17 -7.19 -11.23 14.35
CA TYR A 17 -7.82 -11.26 15.68
C TYR A 17 -6.79 -11.27 16.83
N ASN A 18 -5.60 -11.82 16.56
CA ASN A 18 -4.47 -11.88 17.51
C ASN A 18 -3.60 -10.61 17.56
N ALA A 19 -3.85 -9.60 16.71
CA ALA A 19 -3.11 -8.33 16.73
C ALA A 19 -3.13 -7.64 18.11
N SER A 20 -4.16 -7.91 18.92
CA SER A 20 -4.30 -7.42 20.30
C SER A 20 -3.37 -8.10 21.32
N VAL A 21 -2.88 -9.31 21.06
CA VAL A 21 -2.19 -10.14 22.08
C VAL A 21 -0.66 -10.00 22.00
N LEU A 22 -0.11 -9.69 20.82
CA LEU A 22 1.34 -9.55 20.59
C LEU A 22 1.80 -8.10 20.32
N GLY A 23 0.90 -7.12 20.39
CA GLY A 23 1.26 -5.70 20.41
C GLY A 23 1.60 -5.07 19.04
N SER A 24 1.34 -5.77 17.93
CA SER A 24 1.62 -5.28 16.57
C SER A 24 0.38 -4.86 15.79
N ARG A 25 -0.59 -4.18 16.43
CA ARG A 25 -1.53 -3.36 15.67
C ARG A 25 -0.69 -2.35 14.89
N GLY A 26 -0.63 -2.48 13.57
CA GLY A 26 0.30 -1.65 12.82
C GLY A 26 0.06 -1.67 11.34
N THR A 27 -0.28 -0.49 10.84
CA THR A 27 -0.08 -0.10 9.45
C THR A 27 1.40 -0.16 9.12
N LYS A 28 1.72 -0.80 7.99
CA LYS A 28 3.08 -0.91 7.46
C LYS A 28 3.14 -0.31 6.07
N LEU A 29 4.17 0.49 5.85
CA LEU A 29 4.51 1.08 4.56
C LEU A 29 5.80 0.44 4.07
N HIS A 30 5.80 0.00 2.82
CA HIS A 30 6.98 -0.45 2.12
C HIS A 30 7.18 0.33 0.82
N TRP A 31 8.38 0.84 0.62
CA TRP A 31 8.77 1.58 -0.58
C TRP A 31 9.51 0.67 -1.56
N CYS A 32 9.10 0.75 -2.82
CA CYS A 32 9.69 0.05 -3.94
C CYS A 32 10.17 1.04 -4.99
N ASN A 33 11.24 0.71 -5.69
CA ASN A 33 11.77 1.51 -6.79
C ASN A 33 10.95 1.34 -8.08
N SER A 34 10.06 0.36 -8.14
CA SER A 34 9.22 0.09 -9.31
C SER A 34 8.06 -0.84 -8.97
N ARG A 35 7.07 -0.88 -9.89
CA ARG A 35 5.99 -1.89 -9.90
C ARG A 35 6.49 -3.33 -9.82
N ALA A 36 7.55 -3.67 -10.56
CA ALA A 36 8.07 -5.03 -10.60
C ALA A 36 8.58 -5.47 -9.21
N GLN A 37 9.30 -4.58 -8.52
CA GLN A 37 9.74 -4.82 -7.14
C GLN A 37 8.55 -4.91 -6.17
N ALA A 38 7.52 -4.08 -6.38
CA ALA A 38 6.31 -4.12 -5.56
C ALA A 38 5.57 -5.46 -5.69
N ILE A 39 5.52 -6.01 -6.91
CA ILE A 39 4.96 -7.34 -7.18
C ILE A 39 5.79 -8.44 -6.51
N GLU A 40 7.12 -8.36 -6.57
CA GLU A 40 8.01 -9.30 -5.89
C GLU A 40 7.79 -9.28 -4.36
N PHE A 41 7.63 -8.09 -3.78
CA PHE A 41 7.29 -7.93 -2.37
C PHE A 41 6.00 -8.70 -2.01
N ILE A 42 4.96 -8.65 -2.84
CA ILE A 42 3.71 -9.41 -2.60
C ILE A 42 3.97 -10.93 -2.56
N TYR A 43 4.80 -11.43 -3.47
CA TYR A 43 5.06 -12.87 -3.59
C TYR A 43 6.02 -13.44 -2.56
N ASP A 44 6.83 -12.59 -1.94
CA ASP A 44 7.91 -13.00 -1.05
C ASP A 44 7.66 -12.48 0.37
N GLU A 45 7.80 -11.17 0.59
CA GLU A 45 7.72 -10.58 1.93
C GLU A 45 6.29 -10.55 2.47
N TYR A 46 5.32 -10.06 1.70
CA TYR A 46 3.92 -10.02 2.14
C TYR A 46 3.39 -11.43 2.43
N LEU A 47 3.68 -12.39 1.55
CA LEU A 47 3.29 -13.78 1.77
C LEU A 47 3.98 -14.41 2.98
N ALA A 48 5.24 -14.07 3.27
CA ALA A 48 5.90 -14.50 4.50
C ALA A 48 5.24 -13.92 5.75
N ILE A 49 4.80 -12.66 5.71
CA ILE A 49 4.05 -12.04 6.80
C ILE A 49 2.70 -12.74 7.01
N LEU A 50 1.97 -13.03 5.94
CA LEU A 50 0.72 -13.80 6.01
C LEU A 50 0.95 -15.21 6.57
N ALA A 51 2.04 -15.85 6.17
CA ALA A 51 2.39 -17.19 6.64
C ALA A 51 2.65 -17.22 8.14
N ASP A 52 3.37 -16.22 8.66
CA ASP A 52 3.62 -16.07 10.09
C ASP A 52 2.30 -15.78 10.84
N THR A 53 1.49 -14.86 10.32
CA THR A 53 0.22 -14.45 10.94
C THR A 53 -0.81 -15.60 10.98
N GLY A 54 -0.89 -16.38 9.90
CA GLY A 54 -1.84 -17.48 9.73
C GLY A 54 -1.30 -18.85 10.11
N GLU A 55 -0.10 -18.92 10.71
CA GLU A 55 0.60 -20.17 11.07
C GLU A 55 0.67 -21.18 9.90
N MET A 56 0.91 -20.68 8.68
CA MET A 56 0.90 -21.48 7.45
C MET A 56 2.15 -22.33 7.34
N ASP A 57 1.98 -23.61 6.96
CA ASP A 57 3.12 -24.46 6.61
C ASP A 57 3.64 -24.21 5.19
N GLY A 58 4.78 -24.82 4.84
CA GLY A 58 5.41 -24.62 3.54
C GLY A 58 4.55 -25.08 2.34
N ALA A 59 3.66 -26.05 2.51
CA ALA A 59 2.78 -26.50 1.45
C ALA A 59 1.68 -25.47 1.19
N LEU A 60 1.11 -24.91 2.25
CA LEU A 60 0.09 -23.87 2.18
C LEU A 60 0.66 -22.55 1.62
N VAL A 61 1.88 -22.17 2.04
CA VAL A 61 2.59 -21.01 1.46
C VAL A 61 2.82 -21.20 -0.04
N HIS A 62 3.26 -22.39 -0.47
CA HIS A 62 3.44 -22.67 -1.89
C HIS A 62 2.12 -22.55 -2.67
N ALA A 63 1.03 -23.13 -2.12
CA ALA A 63 -0.29 -23.07 -2.73
C ALA A 63 -0.81 -21.62 -2.86
N ALA A 64 -0.66 -20.82 -1.80
CA ALA A 64 -1.04 -19.41 -1.80
C ALA A 64 -0.25 -18.61 -2.86
N LYS A 65 1.06 -18.84 -2.96
CA LYS A 65 1.90 -18.21 -3.99
C LYS A 65 1.42 -18.53 -5.41
N GLN A 66 1.05 -19.79 -5.68
CA GLN A 66 0.49 -20.14 -6.99
C GLN A 66 -0.86 -19.47 -7.22
N ARG A 67 -1.71 -19.40 -6.18
CA ARG A 67 -3.01 -18.73 -6.28
C ARG A 67 -2.87 -17.25 -6.60
N PHE A 68 -1.97 -16.53 -5.92
CA PHE A 68 -1.71 -15.11 -6.20
C PHE A 68 -1.26 -14.89 -7.64
N LYS A 69 -0.40 -15.78 -8.19
CA LYS A 69 0.03 -15.73 -9.59
C LYS A 69 -1.12 -15.90 -10.58
N VAL A 70 -2.02 -16.85 -10.30
CA VAL A 70 -3.21 -17.05 -11.14
C VAL A 70 -4.12 -15.82 -11.09
N LEU A 71 -4.34 -15.25 -9.90
CA LEU A 71 -5.12 -14.02 -9.76
C LEU A 71 -4.51 -12.86 -10.54
N GLN A 72 -3.18 -12.66 -10.44
CA GLN A 72 -2.50 -11.61 -11.20
C GLN A 72 -2.66 -11.77 -12.72
N GLN A 73 -2.64 -13.02 -13.22
CA GLN A 73 -2.82 -13.30 -14.65
C GLN A 73 -4.26 -13.07 -15.14
N GLN A 74 -5.23 -13.13 -14.23
CA GLN A 74 -6.65 -13.00 -14.55
C GLN A 74 -7.18 -11.58 -14.36
N ALA A 75 -6.55 -10.80 -13.48
CA ALA A 75 -6.93 -9.42 -13.22
C ALA A 75 -6.63 -8.49 -14.40
N TYR A 76 -7.51 -7.53 -14.64
CA TYR A 76 -7.34 -6.50 -15.66
C TYR A 76 -6.50 -5.32 -15.18
N SER A 77 -6.33 -5.16 -13.86
CA SER A 77 -5.55 -4.08 -13.24
C SER A 77 -4.91 -4.53 -11.92
N ASP A 78 -3.95 -3.74 -11.43
CA ASP A 78 -3.34 -3.97 -10.11
C ASP A 78 -4.36 -3.82 -8.99
N ALA A 79 -5.27 -2.84 -9.07
CA ALA A 79 -6.33 -2.64 -8.09
C ALA A 79 -7.22 -3.89 -7.96
N GLU A 80 -7.67 -4.45 -9.08
CA GLU A 80 -8.46 -5.69 -9.10
C GLU A 80 -7.65 -6.88 -8.57
N TRP A 81 -6.37 -7.00 -8.93
CA TRP A 81 -5.53 -8.07 -8.40
C TRP A 81 -5.41 -7.98 -6.87
N ILE A 82 -5.20 -6.79 -6.33
CA ILE A 82 -5.06 -6.56 -4.89
C ILE A 82 -6.37 -6.79 -4.15
N GLU A 83 -7.51 -6.41 -4.73
CA GLU A 83 -8.84 -6.77 -4.20
C GLU A 83 -8.99 -8.28 -4.06
N ASN A 84 -8.66 -9.05 -5.11
CA ASN A 84 -8.70 -10.51 -5.06
C ASN A 84 -7.70 -11.10 -4.05
N VAL A 85 -6.53 -10.48 -3.84
CA VAL A 85 -5.57 -10.90 -2.80
C VAL A 85 -6.14 -10.64 -1.41
N ASN A 86 -6.76 -9.48 -1.20
CA ASN A 86 -7.39 -9.10 0.07
C ASN A 86 -8.54 -10.04 0.43
N GLU A 87 -9.35 -10.48 -0.54
CA GLU A 87 -10.39 -11.50 -0.32
C GLU A 87 -9.83 -12.85 0.19
N LEU A 88 -8.61 -13.21 -0.22
CA LEU A 88 -7.94 -14.44 0.24
C LEU A 88 -7.23 -14.30 1.58
N THR A 89 -7.04 -13.07 2.05
CA THR A 89 -6.19 -12.74 3.22
C THR A 89 -6.98 -12.08 4.35
N VAL A 90 -8.30 -12.18 4.28
CA VAL A 90 -9.24 -11.82 5.34
C VAL A 90 -8.80 -12.43 6.67
N ASP A 91 -8.95 -11.66 7.74
CA ASP A 91 -8.54 -12.00 9.11
C ASP A 91 -7.02 -12.23 9.30
N LEU A 92 -6.19 -11.89 8.31
CA LEU A 92 -4.74 -11.88 8.42
C LEU A 92 -4.20 -10.46 8.28
N ARG A 93 -4.16 -9.95 7.04
CA ARG A 93 -3.69 -8.60 6.70
C ARG A 93 -4.37 -8.12 5.44
N HIS A 94 -4.55 -6.82 5.34
CA HIS A 94 -5.24 -6.18 4.22
C HIS A 94 -4.36 -5.09 3.60
N ILE A 95 -4.20 -5.10 2.28
CA ILE A 95 -3.48 -4.07 1.54
C ILE A 95 -4.45 -2.93 1.24
N ILE A 96 -4.17 -1.73 1.75
CA ILE A 96 -4.99 -0.53 1.57
C ILE A 96 -4.44 0.41 0.49
N TRP A 97 -3.16 0.26 0.12
CA TRP A 97 -2.57 0.95 -1.01
C TRP A 97 -1.56 0.06 -1.73
N PHE A 98 -1.61 0.05 -3.06
CA PHE A 98 -0.63 -0.59 -3.93
C PHE A 98 -0.57 0.20 -5.24
N GLY A 99 0.41 1.08 -5.36
CA GLY A 99 0.52 1.98 -6.51
C GLY A 99 1.69 2.95 -6.39
N SER A 100 1.91 3.71 -7.45
CA SER A 100 2.98 4.70 -7.53
C SER A 100 2.61 6.03 -6.85
N ILE A 101 3.61 6.89 -6.64
CA ILE A 101 3.36 8.26 -6.15
C ILE A 101 2.60 9.07 -7.18
N ALA A 102 2.87 8.89 -8.48
CA ALA A 102 2.10 9.51 -9.55
C ALA A 102 0.61 9.12 -9.47
N GLU A 103 0.32 7.84 -9.24
CA GLU A 103 -1.06 7.38 -9.04
C GLU A 103 -1.67 8.00 -7.78
N MET A 104 -0.92 8.10 -6.68
CA MET A 104 -1.37 8.77 -5.45
C MET A 104 -1.65 10.26 -5.65
N ALA A 105 -0.87 10.93 -6.50
CA ALA A 105 -1.01 12.34 -6.81
C ALA A 105 -2.27 12.66 -7.62
N GLU A 106 -2.87 11.69 -8.32
CA GLU A 106 -3.95 11.94 -9.28
C GLU A 106 -5.25 11.14 -9.02
N LEU A 107 -5.16 9.90 -8.52
CA LEU A 107 -6.33 9.05 -8.38
C LEU A 107 -7.29 9.58 -7.31
N ASN A 108 -8.58 9.61 -7.62
CA ASN A 108 -9.63 10.07 -6.71
C ASN A 108 -10.27 8.90 -5.95
N ASN A 109 -9.44 8.12 -5.26
CA ASN A 109 -9.93 7.14 -4.29
C ASN A 109 -9.70 7.66 -2.87
N ASP A 110 -10.46 7.14 -1.91
CA ASP A 110 -10.49 7.66 -0.53
C ASP A 110 -9.10 7.72 0.11
N PHE A 111 -8.25 6.70 -0.12
CA PHE A 111 -6.90 6.67 0.45
C PHE A 111 -5.99 7.74 -0.17
N ALA A 112 -5.94 7.84 -1.51
CA ALA A 112 -5.13 8.84 -2.20
C ALA A 112 -5.58 10.27 -1.85
N CYS A 113 -6.90 10.52 -1.83
CA CYS A 113 -7.44 11.81 -1.43
C CYS A 113 -7.02 12.17 0.00
N ALA A 114 -7.17 11.26 0.97
CA ALA A 114 -6.79 11.52 2.36
C ALA A 114 -5.28 11.82 2.54
N VAL A 115 -4.42 11.16 1.76
CA VAL A 115 -2.98 11.49 1.75
C VAL A 115 -2.72 12.86 1.14
N ARG A 116 -3.43 13.22 0.06
CA ARG A 116 -3.32 14.55 -0.54
C ARG A 116 -3.85 15.65 0.39
N GLU A 117 -4.86 15.37 1.21
CA GLU A 117 -5.33 16.30 2.25
C GLU A 117 -4.22 16.63 3.24
N VAL A 118 -3.48 15.63 3.72
CA VAL A 118 -2.32 15.84 4.59
C VAL A 118 -1.21 16.60 3.87
N TYR A 119 -0.99 16.32 2.58
CA TYR A 119 -0.02 17.07 1.78
C TYR A 119 -0.39 18.56 1.73
N TRP A 120 -1.64 18.90 1.38
CA TRP A 120 -2.08 20.29 1.27
C TRP A 120 -2.13 21.01 2.62
N GLU A 121 -2.39 20.28 3.71
CA GLU A 121 -2.35 20.84 5.07
C GLU A 121 -0.93 21.17 5.56
N GLU A 122 0.04 20.29 5.32
CA GLU A 122 1.36 20.36 5.97
C GLU A 122 2.48 20.88 5.06
N PHE A 123 2.36 20.65 3.75
CA PHE A 123 3.42 20.89 2.77
C PHE A 123 2.97 21.82 1.63
N GLY A 124 1.66 21.98 1.44
CA GLY A 124 1.10 22.84 0.41
C GLY A 124 1.44 24.32 0.64
N ASP A 125 2.26 24.89 -0.25
CA ASP A 125 2.56 26.33 -0.24
C ASP A 125 1.47 27.17 -0.92
N TYR A 126 0.54 26.52 -1.63
CA TYR A 126 -0.51 27.17 -2.40
C TYR A 126 -1.78 27.31 -1.56
N ASP A 127 -2.48 28.44 -1.71
CA ASP A 127 -3.83 28.71 -1.18
C ASP A 127 -4.85 27.86 -1.97
N GLU A 128 -4.66 26.54 -1.95
CA GLU A 128 -5.50 25.56 -2.64
C GLU A 128 -6.72 25.28 -1.75
N ASP A 129 -7.90 25.64 -2.24
CA ASP A 129 -9.16 25.46 -1.53
C ASP A 129 -9.65 24.00 -1.58
N ASP A 130 -9.16 23.19 -2.53
CA ASP A 130 -9.46 21.76 -2.64
C ASP A 130 -8.36 20.90 -2.01
N PRO A 131 -8.58 20.35 -0.79
CA PRO A 131 -7.58 19.56 -0.09
C PRO A 131 -7.35 18.18 -0.74
N SER A 132 -8.11 17.82 -1.78
CA SER A 132 -7.90 16.59 -2.56
C SER A 132 -7.30 16.84 -3.93
N ALA A 133 -6.92 18.09 -4.25
CA ALA A 133 -6.37 18.49 -5.54
C ALA A 133 -5.12 17.68 -5.92
N TYR A 134 -4.85 17.59 -7.22
CA TYR A 134 -3.70 16.85 -7.75
C TYR A 134 -2.37 17.47 -7.27
N VAL A 135 -1.36 16.64 -7.04
CA VAL A 135 -0.02 17.11 -6.62
C VAL A 135 0.96 17.13 -7.80
N PRO A 136 1.60 18.26 -8.11
CA PRO A 136 2.62 18.36 -9.16
C PRO A 136 3.82 17.42 -8.98
N GLU A 137 4.45 16.99 -10.07
CA GLU A 137 5.59 16.03 -10.06
C GLU A 137 6.80 16.51 -9.26
N ASP A 138 7.04 17.82 -9.24
CA ASP A 138 8.11 18.45 -8.45
C ASP A 138 7.89 18.34 -6.94
N GLU A 139 6.65 18.08 -6.51
CA GLU A 139 6.23 17.98 -5.11
C GLU A 139 6.04 16.52 -4.64
N TRP A 140 6.29 15.53 -5.50
CA TRP A 140 6.10 14.11 -5.16
C TRP A 140 6.94 13.61 -3.98
N LEU A 141 8.08 14.24 -3.70
CA LEU A 141 8.85 13.94 -2.49
C LEU A 141 8.08 14.36 -1.23
N ASN A 142 7.48 15.56 -1.24
CA ASN A 142 6.65 16.04 -0.14
C ASN A 142 5.36 15.21 -0.01
N LEU A 143 4.77 14.76 -1.13
CA LEU A 143 3.65 13.81 -1.10
C LEU A 143 4.04 12.47 -0.46
N SER A 144 5.27 11.99 -0.69
CA SER A 144 5.76 10.76 -0.06
C SER A 144 5.92 10.93 1.46
N GLU A 145 6.38 12.10 1.92
CA GLU A 145 6.43 12.45 3.35
C GLU A 145 5.02 12.61 3.94
N ALA A 146 4.08 13.20 3.19
CA ALA A 146 2.68 13.32 3.59
C ALA A 146 2.02 11.94 3.78
N LEU A 147 2.37 10.94 2.96
CA LEU A 147 1.95 9.56 3.18
C LEU A 147 2.44 9.04 4.54
N VAL A 148 3.71 9.27 4.88
CA VAL A 148 4.27 8.84 6.17
C VAL A 148 3.54 9.52 7.33
N GLU A 149 3.30 10.83 7.22
CA GLU A 149 2.57 11.62 8.21
C GLU A 149 1.11 11.15 8.36
N TYR A 150 0.41 10.93 7.25
CA TYR A 150 -0.95 10.38 7.24
C TYR A 150 -1.04 9.06 8.01
N LEU A 151 -0.11 8.12 7.76
CA LEU A 151 -0.08 6.85 8.47
C LEU A 151 0.31 6.99 9.94
N GLY A 152 1.11 8.01 10.29
CA GLY A 152 1.42 8.37 11.68
C GLY A 152 0.23 8.95 12.45
N ARG A 153 -0.64 9.71 11.77
CA ARG A 153 -1.90 10.24 12.32
C ARG A 153 -2.98 9.19 12.46
N ALA A 154 -3.03 8.25 11.50
CA ALA A 154 -4.05 7.22 11.41
C ALA A 154 -3.88 6.06 12.40
N ILE A 155 -3.06 6.19 13.46
CA ILE A 155 -2.94 5.17 14.51
C ILE A 155 -4.29 5.04 15.24
N VAL A 156 -5.06 4.01 14.84
CA VAL A 156 -6.23 3.42 15.51
C VAL A 156 -5.87 2.01 16.00
#